data_AF-A0A0F9D6N6-F1
#
_entry.id   AF-A0A0F9D6N6-F1
#
_cell.length_a   1.000
_cell.length_b   1.000
_cell.length_c   1.000
_cell.angle_alpha   90.00
_cell.angle_beta   90.00
_cell.angle_gamma   90.00
#
_symmetry.space_group_name_H-M   'P 1'
#
loop_
_entity.id
_entity.type
_entity.pdbx_description
1 polymer ?
#
loop_
_entity_poly.entity_id
_entity_poly.type
_entity_poly.pdbx_seq_one_letter_code
_entity_poly.pdbx_strand_id
1 'polypeptide(L)'
;MNNREIILNSMHVNQDYMRLPVGKVAGLEAMIDLYRRIASQSLDCARDWMQDLPCPYHEPATDAFIWGIVAWADAFGLSMGVDMAEWSRLFVYPHDQFANYLRPGNPPSPLEPVNGSPANVILTLDAAWTELVIKLTAQWGLLHHFKDHGAMIEAQRLQGELHNLDSPTSKAFLKSDLTFFRHLFKSFPFSEKTQKYINAWLKRAEEGL
;
A
#
# COMPACT_ATOMS: atom_id res chain seq x y z
N MET A 1 16.96 -13.39 -5.42
CA MET A 1 15.69 -13.36 -4.69
C MET A 1 14.57 -13.55 -5.69
N ASN A 2 13.69 -14.53 -5.48
CA ASN A 2 12.55 -14.78 -6.35
C ASN A 2 11.33 -13.92 -5.94
N ASN A 3 10.27 -13.93 -6.74
CA ASN A 3 9.08 -13.08 -6.50
C ASN A 3 8.34 -13.42 -5.20
N ARG A 4 8.32 -14.70 -4.79
CA ARG A 4 7.69 -15.12 -3.53
C ARG A 4 8.45 -14.60 -2.32
N GLU A 5 9.78 -14.63 -2.36
CA GLU A 5 10.63 -14.03 -1.32
C GLU A 5 10.45 -12.51 -1.22
N ILE A 6 10.36 -11.82 -2.37
CA ILE A 6 10.08 -10.37 -2.43
C ILE A 6 8.77 -10.05 -1.71
N ILE A 7 7.71 -10.80 -2.00
CA ILE A 7 6.39 -10.56 -1.43
C ILE A 7 6.34 -10.93 0.05
N LEU A 8 6.94 -12.04 0.45
CA LEU A 8 7.02 -12.41 1.87
C LEU A 8 7.69 -11.31 2.69
N ASN A 9 8.82 -10.78 2.22
CA ASN A 9 9.50 -9.66 2.87
C ASN A 9 8.63 -8.39 2.88
N SER A 10 7.94 -8.09 1.78
CA SER A 10 7.05 -6.94 1.67
C SER A 10 5.88 -7.03 2.66
N MET A 11 5.29 -8.22 2.81
CA MET A 11 4.19 -8.44 3.76
C MET A 11 4.67 -8.42 5.22
N HIS A 12 5.91 -8.82 5.50
CA HIS A 12 6.52 -8.62 6.82
C HIS A 12 6.64 -7.13 7.16
N VAL A 13 7.19 -6.33 6.26
CA VAL A 13 7.28 -4.87 6.45
C VAL A 13 5.87 -4.27 6.62
N ASN A 14 4.92 -4.65 5.78
CA ASN A 14 3.54 -4.18 5.88
C ASN A 14 2.93 -4.50 7.26
N GLN A 15 3.08 -5.75 7.74
CA GLN A 15 2.60 -6.15 9.05
C GLN A 15 3.23 -5.35 10.19
N ASP A 16 4.54 -5.10 10.14
CA ASP A 16 5.25 -4.35 11.17
C ASP A 16 4.82 -2.88 11.22
N TYR A 17 4.58 -2.27 10.06
CA TYR A 17 4.23 -0.86 9.93
C TYR A 17 2.75 -0.57 10.13
N MET A 18 1.83 -1.38 9.60
CA MET A 18 0.39 -1.20 9.79
C MET A 18 -0.07 -1.42 11.24
N ARG A 19 0.82 -1.91 12.11
CA ARG A 19 0.62 -1.98 13.57
C ARG A 19 1.00 -0.68 14.30
N LEU A 20 1.60 0.30 13.62
CA LEU A 20 2.10 1.55 14.21
C LEU A 20 0.99 2.61 14.41
N PRO A 21 1.15 3.52 15.38
CA PRO A 21 0.03 4.22 16.03
C PRO A 21 -0.42 5.52 15.33
N VAL A 22 -0.05 5.79 14.08
CA VAL A 22 -0.38 7.09 13.45
C VAL A 22 -1.89 7.30 13.37
N GLY A 23 -2.67 6.24 13.11
CA GLY A 23 -4.13 6.31 13.21
C GLY A 23 -4.67 6.53 14.64
N LYS A 24 -3.95 6.13 15.70
CA LYS A 24 -4.42 6.29 17.09
C LYS A 24 -4.36 7.74 17.55
N VAL A 25 -3.42 8.51 17.00
CA VAL A 25 -3.31 9.95 17.25
C VAL A 25 -4.41 10.72 16.50
N ALA A 26 -4.91 10.17 15.40
CA ALA A 26 -5.96 10.76 14.56
C ALA A 26 -7.38 10.24 14.86
N GLY A 27 -7.56 9.41 15.89
CA GLY A 27 -8.86 8.79 16.24
C GLY A 27 -9.42 7.89 15.12
N LEU A 28 -8.55 7.12 14.48
CA LEU A 28 -8.84 6.21 13.36
C LEU A 28 -8.68 4.74 13.80
N GLU A 29 -9.20 4.38 14.97
CA GLU A 29 -9.04 3.06 15.58
C GLU A 29 -9.64 1.94 14.74
N ALA A 30 -10.83 2.14 14.15
CA ALA A 30 -11.48 1.11 13.35
C ALA A 30 -10.68 0.82 12.06
N MET A 31 -10.12 1.86 11.44
CA MET A 31 -9.24 1.73 10.27
C MET A 31 -7.93 1.01 10.64
N ILE A 32 -7.34 1.30 11.80
CA ILE A 32 -6.16 0.57 12.28
C ILE A 32 -6.48 -0.91 12.47
N ASP A 33 -7.60 -1.23 13.12
CA ASP A 33 -7.97 -2.62 13.36
C ASP A 33 -8.21 -3.37 12.04
N LEU A 34 -8.81 -2.71 11.04
CA LEU A 34 -8.94 -3.25 9.69
C LEU A 34 -7.57 -3.52 9.06
N TYR A 35 -6.67 -2.53 9.02
CA TYR A 35 -5.34 -2.70 8.42
C TYR A 35 -4.49 -3.74 9.14
N ARG A 36 -4.60 -3.87 10.46
CA ARG A 36 -3.92 -4.93 11.22
C ARG A 36 -4.39 -6.32 10.82
N ARG A 37 -5.70 -6.50 10.61
CA ARG A 37 -6.26 -7.78 10.12
C ARG A 37 -5.79 -8.08 8.71
N ILE A 38 -5.92 -7.12 7.79
CA ILE A 38 -5.51 -7.26 6.39
C ILE A 38 -4.01 -7.58 6.28
N ALA A 39 -3.15 -6.85 6.99
CA ALA A 39 -1.72 -7.07 6.95
C ALA A 39 -1.33 -8.44 7.55
N SER A 40 -2.06 -8.92 8.57
CA SER A 40 -1.86 -10.28 9.08
C SER A 40 -2.25 -11.34 8.07
N GLN A 41 -3.44 -11.24 7.48
CA GLN A 41 -3.92 -12.20 6.48
C GLN A 41 -3.05 -12.20 5.22
N SER A 42 -2.59 -11.04 4.79
CA SER A 42 -1.67 -10.91 3.65
C SER A 42 -0.35 -11.64 3.92
N LEU A 43 0.20 -11.52 5.13
CA LEU A 43 1.41 -12.25 5.51
C LEU A 43 1.18 -13.76 5.58
N ASP A 44 0.08 -14.20 6.15
CA ASP A 44 -0.25 -15.63 6.23
C ASP A 44 -0.40 -16.23 4.82
N CYS A 45 -1.06 -15.52 3.90
CA CYS A 45 -1.15 -15.95 2.51
C CYS A 45 0.20 -15.90 1.76
N ALA A 46 1.09 -14.94 2.07
CA ALA A 46 2.42 -14.90 1.48
C ALA A 46 3.31 -16.07 1.97
N ARG A 47 3.16 -16.51 3.22
CA ARG A 47 3.86 -17.69 3.76
C ARG A 47 3.43 -18.98 3.06
N ASP A 48 2.12 -19.12 2.80
CA ASP A 48 1.59 -20.29 2.09
C ASP A 48 1.96 -20.22 0.60
N TRP A 49 1.98 -19.03 0.00
CA TRP A 49 2.44 -18.85 -1.37
C TRP A 49 3.91 -19.24 -1.55
N MET A 50 4.77 -18.90 -0.59
CA MET A 50 6.18 -19.30 -0.57
C MET A 50 6.33 -20.84 -0.60
N GLN A 51 5.39 -21.56 0.01
CA GLN A 51 5.37 -23.02 0.09
C GLN A 51 4.56 -23.70 -1.04
N ASP A 52 4.07 -22.94 -2.03
CA ASP A 52 3.21 -23.45 -3.10
C ASP A 52 1.88 -24.06 -2.59
N LEU A 53 1.40 -23.57 -1.46
CA LEU A 53 0.12 -23.95 -0.87
C LEU A 53 -0.97 -22.97 -1.30
N PRO A 54 -2.26 -23.35 -1.25
CA PRO A 54 -3.35 -22.39 -1.40
C PRO A 54 -3.39 -21.41 -0.23
N CYS A 55 -3.77 -20.16 -0.48
CA CYS A 55 -3.89 -19.16 0.58
C CYS A 55 -5.03 -19.56 1.53
N PRO A 56 -4.83 -19.43 2.85
CA PRO A 56 -5.85 -19.73 3.82
C PRO A 56 -7.05 -18.80 3.62
N TYR A 57 -8.16 -19.14 4.27
CA TYR A 57 -9.33 -18.27 4.29
C TYR A 57 -8.94 -16.87 4.79
N HIS A 58 -9.33 -15.86 4.02
CA HIS A 58 -9.08 -14.45 4.31
C HIS A 58 -10.28 -13.63 3.85
N GLU A 59 -10.30 -12.36 4.26
CA GLU A 59 -11.41 -11.46 3.99
C GLU A 59 -11.27 -10.81 2.60
N PRO A 60 -12.38 -10.47 1.91
CA PRO A 60 -12.32 -9.74 0.64
C PRO A 60 -11.55 -8.42 0.68
N ALA A 61 -11.41 -7.82 1.87
CA ALA A 61 -10.58 -6.64 2.07
C ALA A 61 -9.08 -6.91 1.85
N THR A 62 -8.62 -8.13 2.11
CA THR A 62 -7.24 -8.55 1.81
C THR A 62 -7.01 -8.66 0.31
N ASP A 63 -7.96 -9.23 -0.45
CA ASP A 63 -7.93 -9.21 -1.92
C ASP A 63 -7.83 -7.77 -2.44
N ALA A 64 -8.75 -6.91 -1.97
CA ALA A 64 -8.86 -5.51 -2.38
C ALA A 64 -7.57 -4.73 -2.11
N PHE A 65 -6.98 -4.94 -0.93
CA PHE A 65 -5.73 -4.30 -0.52
C PHE A 65 -4.58 -4.64 -1.48
N ILE A 66 -4.38 -5.93 -1.77
CA ILE A 66 -3.27 -6.38 -2.63
C ILE A 66 -3.47 -5.95 -4.08
N TRP A 67 -4.68 -6.07 -4.62
CA TRP A 67 -5.00 -5.53 -5.94
C TRP A 67 -4.86 -4.00 -6.00
N GLY A 68 -5.21 -3.31 -4.91
CA GLY A 68 -5.00 -1.87 -4.77
C GLY A 68 -3.52 -1.50 -4.88
N ILE A 69 -2.61 -2.27 -4.26
CA ILE A 69 -1.16 -2.04 -4.38
C ILE A 69 -0.71 -2.10 -5.84
N VAL A 70 -1.20 -3.07 -6.62
CA VAL A 70 -0.84 -3.19 -8.05
C VAL A 70 -1.30 -1.94 -8.81
N ALA A 71 -2.53 -1.49 -8.59
CA ALA A 71 -3.08 -0.28 -9.22
C ALA A 71 -2.31 0.99 -8.84
N TRP A 72 -1.88 1.08 -7.58
CA TRP A 72 -1.08 2.19 -7.05
C TRP A 72 0.37 2.18 -7.57
N ALA A 73 0.96 1.00 -7.72
CA ALA A 73 2.39 0.85 -7.98
C ALA A 73 2.84 1.48 -9.30
N ASP A 74 2.04 1.38 -10.36
CA ASP A 74 2.35 1.99 -11.65
C ASP A 74 2.28 3.52 -11.57
N ALA A 75 1.20 4.06 -10.98
CA ALA A 75 1.03 5.48 -10.78
C ALA A 75 2.17 6.07 -9.96
N PHE A 76 2.53 5.40 -8.85
CA PHE A 76 3.60 5.82 -7.96
C PHE A 76 4.97 5.80 -8.64
N GLY A 77 5.29 4.74 -9.38
CA GLY A 77 6.53 4.63 -10.14
C GLY A 77 6.68 5.76 -11.18
N LEU A 78 5.60 6.02 -11.93
CA LEU A 78 5.55 7.09 -12.93
C LEU A 78 5.71 8.48 -12.29
N SER A 79 4.97 8.77 -11.23
CA SER A 79 5.05 10.02 -10.48
C SER A 79 6.42 10.24 -9.84
N MET A 80 7.05 9.16 -9.36
CA MET A 80 8.39 9.22 -8.80
C MET A 80 9.45 9.46 -9.89
N GLY A 81 9.22 8.96 -11.11
CA GLY A 81 10.16 9.08 -12.24
C GLY A 81 11.31 8.07 -12.18
N VAL A 82 11.06 6.86 -11.66
CA VAL A 82 12.05 5.77 -11.68
C VAL A 82 12.19 5.14 -13.06
N ASP A 83 13.21 4.30 -13.24
CA ASP A 83 13.27 3.40 -14.38
C ASP A 83 12.10 2.42 -14.33
N MET A 84 11.10 2.66 -15.18
CA MET A 84 9.87 1.86 -15.19
C MET A 84 10.11 0.41 -15.60
N ALA A 85 11.11 0.11 -16.43
CA ALA A 85 11.40 -1.28 -16.79
C ALA A 85 11.91 -2.06 -15.57
N GLU A 86 12.78 -1.44 -14.77
CA GLU A 86 13.27 -2.03 -13.53
C GLU A 86 12.17 -2.08 -12.46
N TRP A 87 11.43 -0.99 -12.29
CA TRP A 87 10.31 -0.88 -11.34
C TRP A 87 9.23 -1.92 -11.59
N SER A 88 8.74 -2.03 -12.84
CA SER A 88 7.70 -3.00 -13.18
C SER A 88 8.18 -4.42 -12.96
N ARG A 89 9.43 -4.75 -13.31
CA ARG A 89 9.98 -6.11 -13.14
C ARG A 89 10.18 -6.48 -11.67
N LEU A 90 10.67 -5.56 -10.85
CA LEU A 90 11.09 -5.87 -9.48
C LEU A 90 10.05 -5.55 -8.42
N PHE A 91 9.17 -4.59 -8.66
CA PHE A 91 8.13 -4.17 -7.71
C PHE A 91 6.74 -4.56 -8.19
N VAL A 92 6.31 -4.13 -9.37
CA VAL A 92 4.91 -4.34 -9.82
C VAL A 92 4.62 -5.82 -10.08
N TYR A 93 5.45 -6.49 -10.86
CA TYR A 93 5.20 -7.86 -11.30
C TYR A 93 5.11 -8.89 -10.16
N PRO A 94 5.97 -8.85 -9.12
CA PRO A 94 5.78 -9.72 -7.95
C PRO A 94 4.44 -9.50 -7.24
N HIS A 95 3.98 -8.24 -7.12
CA HIS A 95 2.70 -7.93 -6.49
C HIS A 95 1.52 -8.38 -7.35
N ASP A 96 1.60 -8.22 -8.68
CA ASP A 96 0.59 -8.73 -9.61
C ASP A 96 0.47 -10.26 -9.54
N GLN A 97 1.59 -10.98 -9.51
CA GLN A 97 1.57 -12.43 -9.34
C GLN A 97 0.93 -12.86 -8.02
N PHE A 98 1.21 -12.14 -6.94
CA PHE A 98 0.61 -12.42 -5.65
C PHE A 98 -0.89 -12.10 -5.63
N ALA A 99 -1.29 -10.96 -6.19
CA ALA A 99 -2.70 -10.57 -6.32
C ALA A 99 -3.49 -11.63 -7.09
N ASN A 100 -2.94 -12.13 -8.20
CA ASN A 100 -3.54 -13.21 -8.97
C ASN A 100 -3.59 -14.55 -8.23
N TYR A 101 -2.62 -14.83 -7.36
CA TYR A 101 -2.65 -16.01 -6.50
C TYR A 101 -3.78 -15.94 -5.46
N LEU A 102 -4.05 -14.76 -4.89
CA LEU A 102 -5.17 -14.55 -3.95
C LEU A 102 -6.53 -14.60 -4.66
N ARG A 103 -6.65 -13.80 -5.73
CA ARG A 103 -7.89 -13.62 -6.50
C ARG A 103 -7.57 -13.48 -7.99
N PRO A 104 -7.63 -14.58 -8.76
CA PRO A 104 -7.30 -14.57 -10.18
C PRO A 104 -8.15 -13.61 -11.02
N GLY A 105 -7.53 -12.93 -11.98
CA GLY A 105 -8.21 -12.34 -13.14
C GLY A 105 -9.12 -11.14 -12.87
N ASN A 106 -8.89 -10.38 -11.79
CA ASN A 106 -9.69 -9.20 -11.45
C ASN A 106 -8.83 -7.95 -11.17
N PRO A 107 -7.89 -7.57 -12.07
CA PRO A 107 -7.13 -6.35 -11.88
C PRO A 107 -8.04 -5.11 -11.94
N PRO A 108 -7.96 -4.20 -10.95
CA PRO A 108 -8.57 -2.88 -11.09
C PRO A 108 -7.81 -2.07 -12.15
N SER A 109 -8.45 -1.00 -12.66
CA SER A 109 -7.74 -0.01 -13.45
C SER A 109 -6.60 0.61 -12.63
N PRO A 110 -5.41 0.86 -13.23
CA PRO A 110 -4.35 1.61 -12.58
C PRO A 110 -4.84 2.97 -12.09
N LEU A 111 -4.24 3.47 -11.00
CA LEU A 111 -4.46 4.85 -10.59
C LEU A 111 -3.79 5.81 -11.57
N GLU A 112 -4.30 7.04 -11.63
CA GLU A 112 -3.68 8.08 -12.44
C GLU A 112 -2.42 8.63 -11.76
N PRO A 113 -1.32 8.84 -12.48
CA PRO A 113 -0.12 9.42 -11.91
C PRO A 113 -0.36 10.88 -11.52
N VAL A 114 0.16 11.25 -10.35
CA VAL A 114 0.10 12.59 -9.80
C VAL A 114 1.40 13.34 -10.08
N ASN A 115 1.32 14.59 -10.53
CA ASN A 115 2.47 15.48 -10.62
C ASN A 115 2.54 16.38 -9.38
N GLY A 116 3.74 16.78 -8.96
CA GLY A 116 3.91 17.73 -7.85
C GLY A 116 5.12 17.42 -6.97
N SER A 117 5.10 17.94 -5.75
CA SER A 117 6.12 17.60 -4.75
C SER A 117 6.02 16.11 -4.36
N PRO A 118 7.13 15.45 -4.02
CA PRO A 118 7.12 14.06 -3.55
C PRO A 118 6.14 13.80 -2.38
N ALA A 119 6.04 14.75 -1.44
CA ALA A 119 5.07 14.72 -0.34
C ALA A 119 3.62 14.69 -0.84
N ASN A 120 3.28 15.57 -1.78
CA ASN A 120 1.94 15.61 -2.38
C ASN A 120 1.62 14.33 -3.16
N VAL A 121 2.60 13.79 -3.89
CA VAL A 121 2.45 12.53 -4.62
C VAL A 121 2.09 11.38 -3.67
N ILE A 122 2.82 11.22 -2.57
CA ILE A 122 2.56 10.18 -1.56
C ILE A 122 1.12 10.30 -1.04
N LEU A 123 0.77 11.45 -0.46
CA LEU A 123 -0.51 11.61 0.22
C LEU A 123 -1.71 11.52 -0.74
N THR A 124 -1.57 12.06 -1.96
CA THR A 124 -2.63 11.99 -2.97
C THR A 124 -2.85 10.54 -3.44
N LEU A 125 -1.77 9.81 -3.73
CA LEU A 125 -1.89 8.43 -4.19
C LEU A 125 -2.34 7.49 -3.07
N ASP A 126 -1.97 7.74 -1.82
CA ASP A 126 -2.44 6.97 -0.66
C ASP A 126 -3.95 7.19 -0.40
N ALA A 127 -4.43 8.43 -0.57
CA ALA A 127 -5.87 8.73 -0.50
C ALA A 127 -6.67 8.02 -1.61
N ALA A 128 -6.17 8.08 -2.85
CA ALA A 128 -6.79 7.41 -4.00
C ALA A 128 -6.75 5.88 -3.88
N TRP A 129 -5.64 5.32 -3.41
CA TRP A 129 -5.51 3.90 -3.11
C TRP A 129 -6.50 3.46 -2.04
N THR A 130 -6.64 4.23 -0.95
CA THR A 130 -7.61 3.95 0.11
C THR A 130 -9.04 3.90 -0.44
N GLU A 131 -9.40 4.84 -1.34
CA GLU A 131 -10.72 4.86 -1.97
C GLU A 131 -10.95 3.60 -2.83
N LEU A 132 -9.94 3.21 -3.61
CA LEU A 132 -10.00 2.03 -4.45
C LEU A 132 -10.21 0.76 -3.61
N VAL A 133 -9.45 0.58 -2.53
CA VAL A 133 -9.56 -0.59 -1.64
C VAL A 133 -10.98 -0.68 -1.05
N ILE A 134 -11.57 0.43 -0.63
CA ILE A 134 -12.95 0.47 -0.11
C ILE A 134 -13.94 0.02 -1.19
N LYS A 135 -13.83 0.55 -2.42
CA LYS A 135 -14.71 0.18 -3.54
C LYS A 135 -14.60 -1.30 -3.89
N LEU A 136 -13.38 -1.82 -3.99
CA LEU A 136 -13.13 -3.23 -4.30
C LEU A 136 -13.66 -4.15 -3.19
N THR A 137 -13.47 -3.77 -1.93
CA THR A 137 -14.01 -4.51 -0.77
C THR A 137 -15.54 -4.59 -0.84
N ALA A 138 -16.20 -3.47 -1.14
CA ALA A 138 -17.65 -3.42 -1.31
C ALA A 138 -18.13 -4.33 -2.45
N GLN A 139 -17.43 -4.30 -3.59
CA GLN A 139 -17.75 -5.07 -4.78
C GLN A 139 -17.58 -6.58 -4.57
N TRP A 140 -16.53 -6.99 -3.85
CA TRP A 140 -16.18 -8.40 -3.70
C TRP A 140 -16.73 -9.04 -2.43
N GLY A 141 -17.25 -8.24 -1.49
CA GLY A 141 -17.69 -8.73 -0.19
C GLY A 141 -18.76 -7.85 0.45
N LEU A 142 -19.88 -7.57 -0.22
CA LEU A 142 -20.93 -6.65 0.24
C LEU A 142 -21.33 -6.83 1.72
N LEU A 143 -21.55 -8.08 2.18
CA LEU A 143 -21.89 -8.35 3.59
C LEU A 143 -20.70 -8.17 4.54
N HIS A 144 -19.48 -8.48 4.09
CA HIS A 144 -18.26 -8.24 4.86
C HIS A 144 -17.93 -6.75 4.94
N HIS A 145 -18.26 -5.97 3.93
CA HIS A 145 -18.06 -4.52 3.89
C HIS A 145 -18.83 -3.80 5.02
N PHE A 146 -20.05 -4.25 5.33
CA PHE A 146 -20.85 -3.66 6.41
C PHE A 146 -20.24 -3.83 7.80
N LYS A 147 -19.47 -4.91 8.04
CA LYS A 147 -18.79 -5.10 9.33
C LYS A 147 -17.66 -4.08 9.56
N ASP A 148 -17.14 -3.52 8.46
CA ASP A 148 -16.04 -2.55 8.44
C ASP A 148 -16.53 -1.10 8.25
N HIS A 149 -17.83 -0.86 8.43
CA HIS A 149 -18.46 0.46 8.25
C HIS A 149 -17.77 1.60 9.04
N GLY A 150 -17.32 1.31 10.27
CA GLY A 150 -16.56 2.29 11.07
C GLY A 150 -15.23 2.69 10.39
N ALA A 151 -14.48 1.70 9.89
CA ALA A 151 -13.24 1.93 9.17
C ALA A 151 -13.47 2.72 7.87
N MET A 152 -14.60 2.52 7.20
CA MET A 152 -14.95 3.29 6.00
C MET A 152 -15.20 4.77 6.30
N ILE A 153 -15.95 5.07 7.36
CA ILE A 153 -16.21 6.47 7.79
C ILE A 153 -14.89 7.15 8.13
N GLU A 154 -14.04 6.47 8.89
CA GLU A 154 -12.72 6.95 9.29
C GLU A 154 -11.81 7.18 8.07
N ALA A 155 -11.82 6.29 7.09
CA ALA A 155 -11.06 6.44 5.86
C ALA A 155 -11.54 7.62 5.01
N GLN A 156 -12.86 7.86 4.91
CA GLN A 156 -13.40 9.06 4.24
C GLN A 156 -12.98 10.35 4.96
N ARG A 157 -12.98 10.37 6.29
CA ARG A 157 -12.48 11.51 7.07
C ARG A 157 -10.99 11.75 6.80
N LEU A 158 -10.19 10.68 6.85
CA LEU A 158 -8.76 10.75 6.57
C LEU A 158 -8.49 11.29 5.17
N GLN A 159 -9.22 10.82 4.15
CA GLN A 159 -9.09 11.36 2.80
C GLN A 159 -9.24 12.88 2.77
N GLY A 160 -10.26 13.43 3.42
CA GLY A 160 -10.43 14.89 3.51
C GLY A 160 -9.23 15.59 4.17
N GLU A 161 -8.63 14.97 5.19
CA GLU A 161 -7.48 15.52 5.90
C GLU A 161 -6.18 15.47 5.07
N LEU A 162 -5.92 14.36 4.36
CA LEU A 162 -4.72 14.16 3.54
C LEU A 162 -4.59 15.15 2.37
N HIS A 163 -5.70 15.70 1.88
CA HIS A 163 -5.69 16.74 0.85
C HIS A 163 -5.19 18.10 1.38
N ASN A 164 -5.21 18.31 2.70
CA ASN A 164 -4.65 19.49 3.33
C ASN A 164 -3.23 19.19 3.83
N LEU A 165 -2.23 19.47 2.99
CA LEU A 165 -0.81 19.18 3.26
C LEU A 165 -0.28 19.84 4.54
N ASP A 166 -0.86 20.97 4.95
CA ASP A 166 -0.45 21.71 6.14
C ASP A 166 -1.08 21.16 7.43
N SER A 167 -2.02 20.20 7.33
CA SER A 167 -2.68 19.64 8.51
C SER A 167 -1.72 18.79 9.36
N PRO A 168 -1.86 18.80 10.70
CA PRO A 168 -1.08 17.91 11.57
C PRO A 168 -1.22 16.43 11.22
N THR A 169 -2.41 16.02 10.76
CA THR A 169 -2.67 14.64 10.31
C THR A 169 -1.84 14.32 9.07
N SER A 170 -1.87 15.14 8.03
CA SER A 170 -1.11 14.92 6.79
C SER A 170 0.38 14.78 7.05
N LYS A 171 0.93 15.62 7.95
CA LYS A 171 2.35 15.53 8.35
C LYS A 171 2.66 14.24 9.11
N ALA A 172 1.75 13.80 9.99
CA ALA A 172 1.92 12.56 10.75
C ALA A 172 1.87 11.32 9.84
N PHE A 173 0.94 11.31 8.88
CA PHE A 173 0.81 10.25 7.88
C PHE A 173 2.04 10.24 6.96
N LEU A 174 2.41 11.37 6.36
CA LEU A 174 3.60 11.45 5.52
C LEU A 174 4.85 10.95 6.24
N LYS A 175 5.05 11.31 7.51
CA LYS A 175 6.18 10.79 8.31
C LYS A 175 6.13 9.27 8.49
N SER A 176 4.94 8.71 8.72
CA SER A 176 4.70 7.26 8.77
C SER A 176 5.07 6.60 7.45
N ASP A 177 4.53 7.11 6.35
CA ASP A 177 4.67 6.56 5.01
C ASP A 177 6.13 6.62 4.54
N LEU A 178 6.84 7.71 4.84
CA LEU A 178 8.28 7.81 4.58
C LEU A 178 9.08 6.74 5.33
N THR A 179 8.72 6.46 6.57
CA THR A 179 9.37 5.41 7.35
C THR A 179 9.06 4.03 6.76
N PHE A 180 7.81 3.80 6.39
CA PHE A 180 7.36 2.57 5.73
C PHE A 180 8.09 2.35 4.40
N PHE A 181 8.06 3.31 3.46
CA PHE A 181 8.69 3.19 2.15
C PHE A 181 10.19 2.96 2.23
N ARG A 182 10.88 3.58 3.20
CA ARG A 182 12.31 3.32 3.45
C ARG A 182 12.60 1.87 3.86
N HIS A 183 11.68 1.21 4.55
CA HIS A 183 11.84 -0.19 4.92
C HIS A 183 11.36 -1.13 3.81
N LEU A 184 10.27 -0.77 3.14
CA LEU A 184 9.74 -1.52 2.02
C LEU A 184 10.78 -1.63 0.91
N PHE A 185 11.28 -0.51 0.40
CA PHE A 185 12.15 -0.49 -0.78
C PHE A 185 13.54 -1.08 -0.53
N LYS A 186 14.01 -1.17 0.72
CA LYS A 186 15.26 -1.89 1.07
C LYS A 186 15.21 -3.36 0.71
N SER A 187 14.02 -3.96 0.70
CA SER A 187 13.83 -5.37 0.42
C SER A 187 13.91 -5.69 -1.06
N PHE A 188 13.94 -4.69 -1.96
CA PHE A 188 13.90 -4.91 -3.40
C PHE A 188 15.29 -4.82 -4.01
N PRO A 189 15.65 -5.75 -4.94
CA PRO A 189 16.99 -5.81 -5.52
C PRO A 189 17.16 -4.82 -6.67
N PHE A 190 16.78 -3.56 -6.45
CA PHE A 190 16.94 -2.48 -7.43
C PHE A 190 18.43 -2.21 -7.70
N SER A 191 18.76 -1.73 -8.89
CA SER A 191 20.08 -1.22 -9.21
C SER A 191 20.48 -0.09 -8.26
N GLU A 192 21.79 0.09 -8.05
CA GLU A 192 22.31 1.17 -7.19
C GLU A 192 21.82 2.55 -7.66
N LYS A 193 21.69 2.76 -8.97
CA LYS A 193 21.17 3.99 -9.56
C LYS A 193 19.72 4.24 -9.11
N THR A 194 18.85 3.25 -9.24
CA THR A 194 17.43 3.36 -8.85
C THR A 194 17.30 3.51 -7.34
N GLN A 195 18.08 2.77 -6.54
CA GLN A 195 18.08 2.94 -5.08
C GLN A 195 18.49 4.36 -4.66
N LYS A 196 19.57 4.91 -5.25
CA LYS A 196 20.00 6.30 -5.01
C LYS A 196 18.90 7.29 -5.38
N TYR A 197 18.24 7.07 -6.51
CA TYR A 197 17.14 7.92 -6.96
C TYR A 197 15.94 7.89 -6.01
N ILE A 198 15.46 6.69 -5.63
CA ILE A 198 14.36 6.51 -4.67
C ILE A 198 14.69 7.18 -3.34
N ASN A 199 15.90 6.94 -2.80
CA ASN A 199 16.33 7.54 -1.53
C ASN A 199 16.37 9.08 -1.58
N ALA A 200 16.88 9.64 -2.68
CA ALA A 200 16.88 11.09 -2.89
C ALA A 200 15.45 11.64 -3.01
N TRP A 201 14.55 10.92 -3.69
CA TRP A 201 13.15 11.31 -3.83
C TRP A 201 12.42 11.30 -2.49
N LEU A 202 12.59 10.25 -1.67
CA LEU A 202 12.04 10.17 -0.32
C LEU A 202 12.62 11.23 0.61
N LYS A 203 13.89 11.60 0.46
CA LYS A 203 14.49 12.71 1.21
C LYS A 203 13.83 14.06 0.87
N ARG A 204 13.56 14.33 -0.41
CA ARG A 204 12.82 15.53 -0.82
C ARG A 204 11.38 15.56 -0.29
N ALA A 205 10.74 14.41 -0.14
CA ALA A 205 9.44 14.32 0.51
C ALA A 205 9.51 14.69 2.00
N GLU A 206 10.56 14.25 2.70
CA GLU A 206 10.80 14.59 4.11
C GLU A 206 11.13 16.07 4.31
N GLU A 207 11.85 16.70 3.38
CA GLU A 207 12.14 18.15 3.38
C GLU A 207 10.87 19.01 3.20
N GLY A 208 9.75 18.40 2.78
CA GLY A 208 8.43 19.04 2.68
C GLY A 208 7.56 18.95 3.95
N LEU A 209 8.03 18.30 5.03
CA LEU A 209 7.36 18.27 6.34
C LEU A 209 7.52 19.59 7.12
#